data_AF-A0A1G0ICT8-F1
#
_entry.id   AF-A0A1G0ICT8-F1
#
_cell.length_a   1.000
_cell.length_b   1.000
_cell.length_c   1.000
_cell.angle_alpha   90.00
_cell.angle_beta   90.00
_cell.angle_gamma   90.00
#
_symmetry.space_group_name_H-M   'P 1'
#
loop_
_entity.id
_entity.type
_entity.pdbx_description
1 polymer ?
#
loop_
_entity_poly.entity_id
_entity_poly.type
_entity_poly.pdbx_seq_one_letter_code
_entity_poly.pdbx_strand_id
1 'polypeptide(L)'
;MRAEIKKQAKKLGIPLDVVADTYRELRAYERQARDWEWTIRRRVWEMYSYSPESNEFWRHGMHVRYARAFGEGDRTLIPRWDETADELAMEFPELAVDGDPAERLFEFIARRYEPLPTAEDTWKQAVDVCLERVAEWAVDAEPVPF
;
A
#
# COMPACT_ATOMS: atom_id res chain seq x y z
N MET A 1 -13.32 10.02 -16.73
CA MET A 1 -12.93 8.73 -16.14
C MET A 1 -14.05 7.68 -16.21
N ARG A 2 -15.14 7.75 -15.42
CA ARG A 2 -16.21 6.73 -15.44
C ARG A 2 -16.85 6.49 -16.82
N ALA A 3 -16.95 7.53 -17.66
CA ALA A 3 -17.48 7.41 -19.02
C ALA A 3 -16.56 6.59 -19.95
N GLU A 4 -15.23 6.70 -19.77
CA GLU A 4 -14.26 5.98 -20.59
C GLU A 4 -14.20 4.50 -20.21
N ILE A 5 -14.14 4.20 -18.91
CA ILE A 5 -14.23 2.82 -18.38
C ILE A 5 -15.53 2.15 -18.85
N LYS A 6 -16.67 2.87 -18.80
CA LYS A 6 -17.96 2.36 -19.29
C LYS A 6 -17.94 2.05 -20.78
N LYS A 7 -17.33 2.93 -21.58
CA LYS A 7 -17.21 2.75 -23.03
C LYS A 7 -16.31 1.55 -23.35
N GLN A 8 -15.20 1.41 -22.64
CA GLN A 8 -14.27 0.30 -22.77
C GLN A 8 -14.92 -1.03 -22.37
N ALA A 9 -15.53 -1.12 -21.18
CA ALA A 9 -16.25 -2.32 -20.74
C ALA A 9 -17.36 -2.74 -21.72
N LYS A 10 -18.16 -1.77 -22.20
CA LYS A 10 -19.19 -2.03 -23.21
C LYS A 10 -18.62 -2.55 -24.52
N LYS A 11 -17.51 -1.97 -25.01
CA LYS A 11 -16.83 -2.41 -26.23
C LYS A 11 -16.35 -3.86 -26.12
N LEU A 12 -15.95 -4.27 -24.92
CA LEU A 12 -15.40 -5.59 -24.61
C LEU A 12 -16.46 -6.61 -24.17
N GLY A 13 -17.74 -6.20 -24.09
CA GLY A 13 -18.83 -7.08 -23.67
C GLY A 13 -18.82 -7.42 -22.17
N ILE A 14 -18.07 -6.70 -21.35
CA ILE A 14 -17.94 -6.99 -19.91
C ILE A 14 -19.01 -6.22 -19.13
N PRO A 15 -19.82 -6.89 -18.30
CA PRO A 15 -20.76 -6.24 -17.40
C PRO A 15 -20.05 -5.27 -16.43
N LEU A 16 -20.58 -4.05 -16.30
CA LEU A 16 -19.92 -3.00 -15.52
C LEU A 16 -19.89 -3.30 -14.01
N ASP A 17 -20.89 -4.02 -13.51
CA ASP A 17 -20.96 -4.56 -12.16
C ASP A 17 -19.80 -5.51 -11.86
N VAL A 18 -19.46 -6.42 -12.78
CA VAL A 18 -18.30 -7.32 -12.64
C VAL A 18 -16.99 -6.52 -12.56
N VAL A 19 -16.83 -5.49 -13.39
CA VAL A 19 -15.66 -4.59 -13.32
C VAL A 19 -15.64 -3.83 -11.99
N ALA A 20 -16.81 -3.40 -11.49
CA ALA A 20 -16.91 -2.67 -10.24
C ALA A 20 -16.61 -3.52 -9.01
N ASP A 21 -16.99 -4.79 -9.03
CA ASP A 21 -16.67 -5.75 -7.97
C ASP A 21 -15.18 -6.08 -7.98
N THR A 22 -14.61 -6.36 -9.15
CA THR A 22 -13.16 -6.56 -9.33
C THR A 22 -12.35 -5.34 -8.87
N TYR A 23 -12.82 -4.13 -9.17
CA TYR A 23 -12.21 -2.90 -8.64
C TYR A 23 -12.21 -2.88 -7.09
N ARG A 24 -13.31 -3.25 -6.44
CA ARG A 24 -13.36 -3.28 -4.96
C ARG A 24 -12.42 -4.33 -4.38
N GLU A 25 -12.34 -5.49 -5.00
CA GLU A 25 -11.42 -6.57 -4.62
C GLU A 25 -9.96 -6.10 -4.73
N LEU A 26 -9.57 -5.52 -5.86
CA LEU A 26 -8.23 -4.97 -6.06
C LEU A 26 -7.92 -3.89 -5.02
N ARG A 27 -8.86 -2.97 -4.74
CA ARG A 27 -8.66 -1.94 -3.70
C ARG A 27 -8.50 -2.55 -2.30
N ALA A 28 -9.21 -3.63 -1.99
CA ALA A 28 -9.09 -4.31 -0.71
C ALA A 28 -7.74 -5.03 -0.59
N TYR A 29 -7.33 -5.74 -1.63
CA TYR A 29 -6.04 -6.41 -1.72
C TYR A 29 -4.88 -5.43 -1.58
N GLU A 30 -4.89 -4.33 -2.33
CA GLU A 30 -3.84 -3.31 -2.27
C GLU A 30 -3.71 -2.66 -0.88
N ARG A 31 -4.84 -2.52 -0.15
CA ARG A 31 -4.83 -2.05 1.24
C ARG A 31 -4.25 -3.10 2.16
N GLN A 32 -4.71 -4.35 2.06
CA GLN A 32 -4.24 -5.45 2.90
C GLN A 32 -2.74 -5.69 2.72
N ALA A 33 -2.25 -5.69 1.48
CA ALA A 33 -0.83 -5.87 1.17
C ALA A 33 0.08 -4.81 1.81
N ARG A 34 -0.45 -3.62 2.10
CA ARG A 34 0.29 -2.50 2.70
C ARG A 34 -0.06 -2.25 4.16
N ASP A 35 -1.02 -2.98 4.72
CA ASP A 35 -1.58 -2.68 6.04
C ASP A 35 -0.51 -2.78 7.13
N TRP A 36 0.37 -3.79 7.03
CA TRP A 36 1.50 -3.94 7.93
C TRP A 36 2.44 -2.72 7.89
N GLU A 37 2.88 -2.30 6.70
CA GLU A 37 3.77 -1.13 6.58
C GLU A 37 3.11 0.15 7.08
N TRP A 38 1.84 0.35 6.74
CA TRP A 38 1.08 1.51 7.16
C TRP A 38 0.87 1.54 8.67
N THR A 39 0.72 0.38 9.29
CA THR A 39 0.58 0.25 10.73
C THR A 39 1.87 0.65 11.43
N ILE A 40 3.02 0.14 10.99
CA ILE A 40 4.32 0.53 11.56
C ILE A 40 4.57 2.03 11.38
N ARG A 41 4.38 2.58 10.18
CA ARG A 41 4.58 4.03 9.93
C ARG A 41 3.65 4.89 10.78
N ARG A 42 2.39 4.48 10.96
CA ARG A 42 1.44 5.14 11.89
C ARG A 42 1.95 5.08 13.31
N ARG A 43 2.35 3.90 13.77
CA ARG A 43 2.77 3.70 15.15
C ARG A 43 4.03 4.47 15.50
N VAL A 44 5.04 4.49 14.60
CA VAL A 44 6.21 5.38 14.72
C VAL A 44 5.75 6.83 14.84
N TRP A 45 4.89 7.29 13.93
CA TRP A 45 4.45 8.69 13.94
C TRP A 45 3.68 9.05 15.22
N GLU A 46 2.84 8.15 15.74
CA GLU A 46 2.10 8.33 17.00
C GLU A 46 3.03 8.52 18.21
N MET A 47 4.21 7.89 18.22
CA MET A 47 5.19 8.08 19.30
C MET A 47 5.83 9.48 19.29
N TYR A 48 5.82 10.15 18.14
CA TYR A 48 6.42 11.47 17.97
C TYR A 48 5.39 12.59 17.81
N SER A 49 4.15 12.29 17.44
CA SER A 49 3.12 13.30 17.16
C SER A 49 2.77 14.06 18.44
N TYR A 50 2.54 15.38 18.33
CA TYR A 50 2.22 16.20 19.51
C TYR A 50 0.73 16.19 19.85
N SER A 51 -0.11 15.82 18.89
CA SER A 51 -1.56 15.85 19.05
C SER A 51 -2.23 14.75 18.22
N PRO A 52 -3.42 14.28 18.63
CA PRO A 52 -4.18 13.28 17.88
C PRO A 52 -4.49 13.72 16.44
N GLU A 53 -4.71 15.02 16.21
CA GLU A 53 -4.97 15.57 14.87
C GLU A 53 -3.75 15.40 13.96
N SER A 54 -2.54 15.47 14.54
CA SER A 54 -1.31 15.27 13.78
C SER A 54 -1.21 13.86 13.21
N ASN A 55 -1.94 12.87 13.75
CA ASN A 55 -1.85 11.48 13.33
C ASN A 55 -2.24 11.27 11.86
N GLU A 56 -3.02 12.18 11.24
CA GLU A 56 -3.35 12.10 9.81
C GLU A 56 -2.12 12.20 8.89
N PHE A 57 -1.03 12.80 9.38
CA PHE A 57 0.20 13.03 8.64
C PHE A 57 1.19 11.87 8.69
N TRP A 58 0.83 10.71 9.23
CA TRP A 58 1.72 9.55 9.40
C TRP A 58 2.49 9.13 8.15
N ARG A 59 1.96 9.39 6.95
CA ARG A 59 2.60 9.07 5.66
C ARG A 59 3.90 9.84 5.42
N HIS A 60 3.99 11.06 5.94
CA HIS A 60 5.08 11.99 5.64
C HIS A 60 5.65 12.70 6.87
N GLY A 61 4.98 12.63 8.02
CA GLY A 61 5.28 13.42 9.22
C GLY A 61 6.71 13.21 9.73
N MET A 62 7.19 11.96 9.72
CA MET A 62 8.57 11.64 10.09
C MET A 62 9.58 12.32 9.16
N HIS A 63 9.41 12.17 7.84
CA HIS A 63 10.28 12.77 6.83
C HIS A 63 10.30 14.29 6.89
N VAL A 64 9.16 14.92 7.22
CA VAL A 64 9.08 16.38 7.34
C VAL A 64 9.73 16.86 8.63
N ARG A 65 9.41 16.25 9.78
CA ARG A 65 9.94 16.69 11.08
C ARG A 65 11.44 16.45 11.20
N TYR A 66 11.90 15.26 10.78
CA TYR A 66 13.28 14.82 10.91
C TYR A 66 13.98 14.80 9.55
N ALA A 67 13.68 15.77 8.69
CA ALA A 67 14.25 15.88 7.35
C ALA A 67 15.78 15.81 7.33
N ARG A 68 16.44 16.40 8.34
CA ARG A 68 17.89 16.34 8.50
C ARG A 68 18.39 14.93 8.77
N ALA A 69 17.74 14.19 9.67
CA ALA A 69 18.11 12.81 9.98
C ALA A 69 18.06 11.93 8.72
N PHE A 70 16.96 11.99 7.98
CA PHE A 70 16.81 11.20 6.74
C PHE A 70 17.69 11.70 5.59
N GLY A 71 17.97 13.00 5.51
CA GLY A 71 18.87 13.58 4.52
C GLY A 71 20.35 13.22 4.75
N GLU A 72 20.77 13.14 6.01
CA GLU A 72 22.14 12.76 6.41
C GLU A 72 22.29 11.24 6.61
N GLY A 73 21.19 10.48 6.64
CA GLY A 73 21.19 9.06 6.98
C GLY A 73 21.55 8.79 8.44
N ASP A 74 21.34 9.77 9.33
CA ASP A 74 21.76 9.72 10.73
C ASP A 74 20.55 9.63 11.67
N ARG A 75 20.28 8.41 12.15
CA ARG A 75 19.20 8.13 13.11
C ARG A 75 19.42 8.76 14.48
N THR A 76 20.65 9.10 14.86
CA THR A 76 20.98 9.67 16.19
C THR A 76 20.41 11.08 16.38
N LEU A 77 20.05 11.74 15.26
CA LEU A 77 19.37 13.03 15.25
C LEU A 77 17.88 12.94 15.63
N ILE A 78 17.32 11.72 15.70
CA ILE A 78 15.95 11.49 16.16
C ILE A 78 15.99 11.15 17.65
N PRO A 79 15.37 11.97 18.53
CA PRO A 79 15.38 11.71 19.97
C PRO A 79 14.77 10.35 20.33
N ARG A 80 15.43 9.62 21.23
CA ARG A 80 14.95 8.34 21.80
C ARG A 80 14.67 7.26 20.73
N TRP A 81 15.34 7.33 19.58
CA TRP A 81 15.10 6.42 18.48
C TRP A 81 15.30 4.94 18.84
N ASP A 82 16.34 4.63 19.62
CA ASP A 82 16.62 3.26 20.06
C ASP A 82 15.47 2.69 20.92
N GLU A 83 14.95 3.49 21.86
CA GLU A 83 13.80 3.10 22.68
C GLU A 83 12.54 2.88 21.84
N THR A 84 12.30 3.74 20.84
CA THR A 84 11.19 3.57 19.89
C THR A 84 11.32 2.29 19.09
N ALA A 85 12.52 1.96 18.63
CA ALA A 85 12.75 0.74 17.88
C ALA A 85 12.58 -0.52 18.71
N ASP A 86 13.05 -0.50 19.96
CA ASP A 86 12.85 -1.61 20.90
C ASP A 86 11.35 -1.81 21.21
N GLU A 87 10.60 -0.74 21.44
CA GLU A 87 9.15 -0.80 21.64
C GLU A 87 8.43 -1.41 20.43
N LEU A 88 8.77 -0.97 19.22
CA LEU A 88 8.18 -1.49 18.00
C LEU A 88 8.64 -2.90 17.66
N ALA A 89 9.85 -3.30 18.03
CA ALA A 89 10.34 -4.67 17.86
C ALA A 89 9.58 -5.66 18.75
N MET A 90 9.09 -5.21 19.92
CA MET A 90 8.20 -6.03 20.75
C MET A 90 6.81 -6.21 20.13
N GLU A 91 6.29 -5.18 19.45
CA GLU A 91 4.98 -5.22 18.78
C GLU A 91 5.03 -5.91 17.40
N PHE A 92 6.12 -5.71 16.66
CA PHE A 92 6.39 -6.23 15.32
C PHE A 92 7.74 -6.95 15.30
N PRO A 93 7.80 -8.23 15.73
CA PRO A 93 9.05 -8.99 15.84
C PRO A 93 9.83 -9.09 14.53
N GLU A 94 9.19 -8.92 13.37
CA GLU A 94 9.85 -8.93 12.05
C GLU A 94 10.91 -7.83 11.90
N LEU A 95 10.83 -6.76 12.70
CA LEU A 95 11.82 -5.69 12.74
C LEU A 95 13.13 -6.12 13.45
N ALA A 96 13.10 -7.20 14.25
CA ALA A 96 14.22 -7.68 15.04
C ALA A 96 14.95 -8.90 14.46
N VAL A 97 14.48 -9.46 13.33
CA VAL A 97 14.88 -10.81 12.88
C VAL A 97 16.36 -10.89 12.47
N ASP A 98 16.97 -9.83 11.95
CA ASP A 98 18.40 -9.83 11.61
C ASP A 98 19.07 -8.46 11.76
N GLY A 99 19.78 -8.22 12.85
CA GLY A 99 20.58 -7.01 13.05
C GLY A 99 19.98 -6.03 14.06
N ASP A 100 20.40 -4.77 13.99
CA ASP A 100 19.97 -3.70 14.89
C ASP A 100 18.54 -3.25 14.52
N PRO A 101 17.54 -3.44 15.42
CA PRO A 101 16.16 -3.03 15.16
C PRO A 101 16.02 -1.54 14.86
N ALA A 102 16.84 -0.70 15.48
CA ALA A 102 16.80 0.74 15.28
C ALA A 102 17.40 1.16 13.93
N GLU A 103 18.38 0.42 13.39
CA GLU A 103 18.88 0.63 12.03
C GLU A 103 17.83 0.19 11.01
N ARG A 104 17.27 -1.01 11.17
CA ARG A 104 16.23 -1.54 10.26
C ARG A 104 14.98 -0.68 10.23
N LEU A 105 14.50 -0.23 11.40
CA LEU A 105 13.36 0.68 11.47
C LEU A 105 13.69 1.99 10.77
N PHE A 106 14.91 2.51 10.91
CA PHE A 106 15.29 3.77 10.28
C PHE A 106 15.31 3.63 8.76
N GLU A 107 15.94 2.58 8.23
CA GLU A 107 15.92 2.27 6.80
C GLU A 107 14.50 2.07 6.27
N PHE A 108 13.66 1.36 7.03
CA PHE A 108 12.27 1.12 6.68
C PHE A 108 11.48 2.43 6.58
N ILE A 109 11.60 3.31 7.57
CA ILE A 109 10.92 4.60 7.55
C ILE A 109 11.51 5.52 6.47
N ALA A 110 12.82 5.47 6.24
CA ALA A 110 13.52 6.23 5.20
C ALA A 110 13.05 5.86 3.78
N ARG A 111 12.62 4.62 3.54
CA ARG A 111 12.01 4.23 2.25
C ARG A 111 10.79 5.11 1.96
N ARG A 112 10.66 5.49 0.69
CA ARG A 112 9.53 6.29 0.21
C ARG A 112 8.23 5.54 0.46
N TYR A 113 7.27 6.21 1.08
CA TYR A 113 5.90 5.72 1.20
C TYR A 113 5.33 5.45 -0.19
N GLU A 114 4.85 4.22 -0.42
CA GLU A 114 4.15 3.85 -1.63
C GLU A 114 2.65 4.16 -1.50
N PRO A 115 2.12 5.14 -2.26
CA PRO A 115 0.69 5.42 -2.25
C PRO A 115 -0.09 4.27 -2.87
N LEU A 116 -1.36 4.13 -2.47
CA LEU A 116 -2.28 3.29 -3.23
C LEU A 116 -2.31 3.73 -4.70
N PRO A 117 -2.45 2.78 -5.64
CA PRO A 117 -2.75 3.10 -7.03
C PRO A 117 -3.91 4.08 -7.13
N THR A 118 -3.89 4.93 -8.16
CA THR A 118 -4.99 5.87 -8.35
C THR A 118 -6.29 5.10 -8.64
N ALA A 119 -7.43 5.75 -8.40
CA ALA A 119 -8.71 5.15 -8.77
C ALA A 119 -8.74 4.81 -10.27
N GLU A 120 -8.16 5.67 -11.11
CA GLU A 120 -8.08 5.45 -12.55
C GLU A 120 -7.29 4.20 -12.90
N ASP A 121 -6.09 4.05 -12.33
CA ASP A 121 -5.23 2.89 -12.59
C ASP A 121 -5.89 1.60 -12.12
N THR A 122 -6.53 1.64 -10.95
CA THR A 122 -7.24 0.47 -10.41
C THR A 122 -8.44 0.09 -11.28
N TRP A 123 -9.15 1.07 -11.86
CA TRP A 123 -10.25 0.80 -12.79
C TRP A 123 -9.76 0.21 -14.11
N LYS A 124 -8.62 0.66 -14.65
CA LYS A 124 -8.00 0.08 -15.84
C LYS A 124 -7.59 -1.37 -15.56
N GLN A 125 -6.88 -1.60 -14.46
CA GLN A 125 -6.46 -2.93 -14.02
C GLN A 125 -7.65 -3.87 -13.81
N ALA A 126 -8.78 -3.38 -13.26
CA ALA A 126 -9.98 -4.19 -13.11
C ALA A 126 -10.56 -4.64 -14.47
N VAL A 127 -10.52 -3.78 -15.49
CA VAL A 127 -10.94 -4.17 -16.85
C VAL A 127 -9.99 -5.21 -17.43
N ASP A 128 -8.68 -5.03 -17.27
CA ASP A 128 -7.66 -5.96 -17.78
C ASP A 128 -7.80 -7.34 -17.13
N VAL A 129 -7.98 -7.42 -15.81
CA VAL A 129 -8.25 -8.68 -15.09
C VAL A 129 -9.54 -9.35 -15.57
N CYS A 130 -10.61 -8.57 -15.81
CA CYS A 130 -11.85 -9.13 -16.35
C CYS A 130 -11.66 -9.68 -17.77
N LEU A 131 -10.82 -9.05 -18.59
CA LEU A 131 -10.52 -9.52 -19.93
C LEU A 131 -9.77 -10.85 -19.91
N GLU A 132 -8.75 -10.97 -19.06
CA GLU A 132 -8.00 -12.22 -18.89
C GLU A 132 -8.91 -13.36 -18.45
N ARG A 133 -9.78 -13.13 -17.47
CA ARG A 133 -10.77 -14.13 -17.00
C ARG A 133 -11.73 -14.58 -18.10
N VAL A 134 -12.20 -13.66 -18.96
CA VAL A 134 -13.08 -13.99 -20.09
C VAL A 134 -12.33 -14.78 -21.16
N ALA A 135 -11.06 -14.46 -21.41
CA ALA A 135 -10.22 -15.21 -22.35
C ALA A 135 -9.97 -16.64 -21.87
N GLU A 136 -9.73 -16.85 -20.57
CA GLU A 136 -9.57 -18.18 -19.96
C GLU A 136 -10.83 -19.03 -20.13
N TRP A 137 -12.03 -18.49 -19.84
CA TRP A 137 -13.29 -19.22 -20.02
C TRP A 137 -13.63 -19.56 -21.48
N ALA A 138 -13.15 -18.76 -22.44
CA ALA A 138 -13.34 -19.04 -23.86
C ALA A 138 -12.45 -20.18 -24.36
N VAL A 139 -11.33 -20.46 -23.69
CA VAL A 139 -10.42 -21.57 -24.03
C VAL A 139 -10.91 -22.90 -23.46
N ASP A 140 -11.60 -22.89 -22.31
CA ASP A 140 -12.16 -24.10 -21.68
C ASP A 140 -13.48 -24.59 -22.31
N ALA A 141 -14.09 -23.79 -23.19
CA ALA A 141 -15.24 -24.20 -23.98
C ALA A 141 -14.77 -24.97 -25.23
N GLU A 142 -14.49 -26.27 -25.08
CA GLU A 142 -14.27 -27.14 -26.26
C GLU A 142 -15.48 -27.02 -27.21
N PRO A 143 -15.25 -26.88 -28.53
CA PRO A 143 -16.34 -26.83 -29.50
C PRO A 143 -17.06 -28.17 -29.49
N VAL A 144 -18.34 -28.15 -29.10
CA VAL A 144 -19.23 -29.31 -29.22
C VAL A 144 -19.23 -29.75 -30.69
N PRO A 145 -18.77 -30.97 -31.02
CA PRO A 145 -18.84 -31.47 -32.38
C PRO A 145 -20.33 -31.64 -32.74
N PHE A 146 -20.75 -30.99 -33.82
CA PHE A 146 -22.07 -31.20 -34.43
C PHE A 146 -22.22 -32.62 -34.98
#